data_AF-A0A6C0E2Q5-F1
#
_entry.id   AF-A0A6C0E2Q5-F1
#
_cell.length_a   1.000
_cell.length_b   1.000
_cell.length_c   1.000
_cell.angle_alpha   90.00
_cell.angle_beta   90.00
_cell.angle_gamma   90.00
#
_symmetry.space_group_name_H-M   'P 1'
#
loop_
_entity.id
_entity.type
_entity.pdbx_description
1 polymer ?
#
loop_
_entity_poly.entity_id
_entity_poly.type
_entity_poly.pdbx_seq_one_letter_code
_entity_poly.pdbx_strand_id
1 'polypeptide(L)'
;MDKKKFYCQSCDYGCDNNSTYNKHLKSQVHARGGQKKIYKCEYCDYSTKISVWNCKMHTLAKHASKEVKAQQKYYCDSCDVLCFSPLFFNNHNKNISHLTNVAKKQILEPPNPEKQPEIIPQELIDNKITEITNNQLKIDSAKLEIYMMIDNLANKIKDKTKKEFKVEVIKKIITSMLTLLD
;
A
#
# COMPACT_ATOMS: atom_id res chain seq x y z
N MET A 1 20.04 -28.27 2.36
CA MET A 1 19.44 -28.05 3.70
C MET A 1 20.57 -27.75 4.66
N ASP A 2 20.69 -26.50 5.11
CA ASP A 2 21.74 -26.10 6.06
C ASP A 2 21.48 -26.74 7.42
N LYS A 3 22.23 -27.80 7.71
CA LYS A 3 22.17 -28.51 8.99
C LYS A 3 22.85 -27.64 10.03
N LYS A 4 22.06 -26.99 10.89
CA LYS A 4 22.57 -26.26 12.06
C LYS A 4 23.45 -27.19 12.90
N LYS A 5 24.65 -26.72 13.23
CA LYS A 5 25.70 -27.47 13.95
C LYS A 5 25.90 -26.97 15.37
N PHE A 6 25.64 -25.69 15.61
CA PHE A 6 25.82 -25.02 16.90
C PHE A 6 24.46 -24.58 17.44
N TYR A 7 24.11 -25.05 18.62
CA TYR A 7 22.86 -24.74 19.32
C TYR A 7 23.17 -24.09 20.65
N CYS A 8 22.44 -23.01 20.95
CA CYS A 8 22.52 -22.37 22.25
C CYS A 8 21.75 -23.22 23.29
N GLN A 9 22.34 -23.42 24.46
CA GLN A 9 21.68 -24.17 25.54
C GLN A 9 20.68 -23.32 26.35
N SER A 10 20.77 -22.00 26.25
CA SER A 10 19.94 -21.05 27.03
C SER A 10 18.82 -20.39 26.22
N CYS A 11 18.74 -20.65 24.91
CA CYS A 11 17.65 -20.18 24.05
C CYS A 11 17.58 -20.97 22.75
N ASP A 12 16.52 -20.82 21.96
CA ASP A 12 16.26 -21.59 20.72
C ASP A 12 17.15 -21.21 19.51
N TYR A 13 18.25 -20.50 19.75
CA TYR A 13 19.15 -20.08 18.68
C TYR A 13 20.00 -21.24 18.19
N GLY A 14 20.04 -21.45 16.87
CA GLY A 14 20.92 -22.41 16.23
C GLY A 14 21.44 -21.94 14.88
N CYS A 15 22.70 -22.22 14.59
CA CYS A 15 23.39 -21.82 13.37
C CYS A 15 24.37 -22.91 12.89
N ASP A 16 24.89 -22.77 11.68
CA ASP A 16 25.80 -23.70 11.02
C ASP A 16 27.29 -23.33 11.17
N ASN A 17 27.59 -22.11 11.64
CA ASN A 17 28.94 -21.55 11.74
C ASN A 17 29.27 -21.06 13.17
N ASN A 18 30.46 -21.43 13.66
CA ASN A 18 30.99 -21.05 14.96
C ASN A 18 31.15 -19.53 15.15
N SER A 19 31.51 -18.79 14.10
CA SER A 19 31.65 -17.32 14.19
C SER A 19 30.31 -16.66 14.51
N THR A 20 29.23 -17.10 13.85
CA THR A 20 27.87 -16.62 14.11
C THR A 20 27.39 -17.03 15.50
N TYR A 21 27.72 -18.24 15.94
CA TYR A 21 27.42 -18.70 17.30
C TYR A 21 28.09 -17.82 18.37
N ASN A 22 29.38 -17.53 18.24
CA ASN A 22 30.10 -16.67 19.19
C ASN A 22 29.56 -15.22 19.19
N LYS A 23 29.15 -14.69 18.03
CA LYS A 23 28.46 -13.39 17.95
C LYS A 23 27.12 -13.43 18.67
N HIS A 24 26.36 -14.52 18.53
CA HIS A 24 25.10 -14.71 19.24
C HIS A 24 25.29 -14.68 20.75
N LEU A 25 26.28 -15.40 21.30
CA LEU A 25 26.55 -15.43 22.75
C LEU A 25 26.85 -14.04 23.34
N LYS A 26 27.47 -13.15 22.55
CA LYS A 26 27.74 -11.76 22.94
C LYS A 26 26.58 -10.80 22.66
N SER A 27 25.50 -11.29 22.04
CA SER A 27 24.38 -10.43 21.61
C SER A 27 23.43 -10.12 22.76
N GLN A 28 22.82 -8.93 22.68
CA GLN A 28 21.77 -8.52 23.61
C GLN A 28 20.53 -9.42 23.54
N VAL A 29 20.33 -10.15 22.43
CA VAL A 29 19.24 -11.12 22.29
C VAL A 29 19.50 -12.34 23.17
N HIS A 30 20.74 -12.86 23.17
CA HIS A 30 21.13 -13.96 24.05
C HIS A 30 21.06 -13.56 25.53
N ALA A 31 21.52 -12.35 25.87
CA ALA A 31 21.42 -11.82 27.24
C ALA A 31 19.97 -11.71 27.75
N ARG A 32 18.97 -11.63 26.86
CA ARG A 32 17.53 -11.67 27.19
C ARG A 32 16.92 -13.06 27.08
N GLY A 33 17.72 -14.12 27.13
CA GLY A 33 17.23 -15.50 26.99
C GLY A 33 16.61 -15.79 25.63
N GLY A 34 17.13 -15.18 24.56
CA GLY A 34 16.60 -15.31 23.20
C GLY A 34 15.39 -14.42 22.89
N GLN A 35 14.90 -13.63 23.86
CA GLN A 35 13.74 -12.78 23.65
C GLN A 35 14.07 -11.52 22.84
N LYS A 36 13.18 -11.19 21.89
CA LYS A 36 13.24 -9.93 21.13
C LYS A 36 13.01 -8.76 22.07
N LYS A 37 13.80 -7.69 21.91
CA LYS A 37 13.59 -6.43 22.62
C LYS A 37 12.24 -5.85 22.23
N ILE A 38 11.45 -5.44 23.22
CA ILE A 38 10.21 -4.68 23.02
C ILE A 38 10.56 -3.20 23.19
N TYR A 39 10.14 -2.39 22.22
CA TYR A 39 10.23 -0.94 22.25
C TYR A 39 8.84 -0.40 22.59
N LYS A 40 8.72 0.34 23.69
CA LYS A 40 7.47 0.92 24.16
C LYS A 40 7.44 2.41 23.84
N CYS A 41 6.27 2.93 23.50
CA CYS A 41 6.03 4.36 23.45
C CYS A 41 5.96 4.91 24.89
N GLU A 42 6.46 6.12 25.10
CA GLU A 42 6.45 6.77 26.42
C GLU A 42 5.12 7.49 26.69
N TYR A 43 4.32 7.73 25.65
CA TYR A 43 3.11 8.54 25.70
C TYR A 43 1.81 7.72 25.61
N CYS A 44 1.89 6.44 25.24
CA CYS A 44 0.75 5.53 25.20
C CYS A 44 1.19 4.06 25.27
N ASP A 45 0.22 3.15 25.29
CA ASP A 45 0.47 1.70 25.42
C ASP A 45 1.03 1.03 24.16
N TYR A 46 1.31 1.80 23.10
CA TYR A 46 1.91 1.26 21.89
C TYR A 46 3.26 0.62 22.19
N SER A 47 3.48 -0.59 21.66
CA SER A 47 4.77 -1.25 21.71
C SER A 47 5.03 -2.07 20.45
N THR A 48 6.31 -2.27 20.13
CA THR A 48 6.73 -3.02 18.95
C THR A 48 7.96 -3.87 19.23
N LYS A 49 8.00 -5.06 18.63
CA LYS A 49 9.16 -5.97 18.66
C LYS A 49 10.05 -5.81 17.42
N ILE A 50 9.70 -4.90 16.50
CA ILE A 50 10.35 -4.77 15.19
C ILE A 50 11.64 -3.95 15.34
N SER A 51 11.52 -2.68 15.70
CA SER A 51 12.68 -1.80 15.83
C SER A 51 12.39 -0.56 16.68
N VAL A 52 13.46 0.09 17.19
CA VAL A 52 13.38 1.42 17.81
C VAL A 52 12.77 2.43 16.84
N TRP A 53 13.11 2.34 15.55
CA TRP A 53 12.65 3.25 14.52
C TRP A 53 11.12 3.24 14.37
N ASN A 54 10.49 2.07 14.43
CA ASN A 54 9.02 1.96 14.39
C ASN A 54 8.38 2.67 15.59
N CYS A 55 8.95 2.53 16.78
CA CYS A 55 8.46 3.22 17.97
C CYS A 55 8.64 4.75 17.85
N LYS A 56 9.80 5.19 17.35
CA LYS A 56 10.08 6.61 17.06
C LYS A 56 9.09 7.17 16.03
N MET A 57 8.82 6.45 14.95
CA MET A 57 7.89 6.87 13.91
C MET A 57 6.45 6.94 14.39
N HIS A 58 6.01 5.96 15.20
CA HIS A 58 4.74 6.04 15.90
C HIS A 58 4.66 7.32 16.74
N THR A 59 5.70 7.60 17.53
CA THR A 59 5.76 8.78 18.40
C THR A 59 5.67 10.08 17.59
N LEU A 60 6.45 10.20 16.51
CA LEU A 60 6.40 11.35 15.62
C LEU A 60 5.03 11.52 14.94
N ALA A 61 4.39 10.43 14.53
CA ALA A 61 3.11 10.49 13.83
C ALA A 61 1.92 10.78 14.76
N LYS A 62 1.97 10.34 16.02
CA LYS A 62 0.82 10.37 16.95
C LYS A 62 0.94 11.37 18.09
N HIS A 63 2.16 11.69 18.50
CA HIS A 63 2.40 12.49 19.71
C HIS A 63 3.19 13.77 19.44
N ALA A 64 3.87 13.88 18.29
CA ALA A 64 4.57 15.11 17.95
C ALA A 64 3.62 16.18 17.39
N SER A 65 3.96 17.44 17.65
CA SER A 65 3.26 18.58 17.09
C SER A 65 3.47 18.68 15.58
N LYS A 66 2.66 19.51 14.92
CA LYS A 66 2.77 19.76 13.48
C LYS A 66 4.13 20.33 13.11
N GLU A 67 4.68 21.22 13.94
CA GLU A 67 5.99 21.86 13.71
C GLU A 67 7.13 20.84 13.73
N VAL A 68 7.09 19.89 14.66
CA VAL A 68 8.08 18.81 14.73
C VAL A 68 7.96 17.85 13.54
N LYS A 69 6.73 17.54 13.12
CA LYS A 69 6.47 16.73 11.92
C LYS A 69 6.96 17.44 10.65
N ALA A 70 6.79 18.75 10.55
CA ALA A 70 7.22 19.57 9.42
C ALA A 70 8.73 19.56 9.17
N GLN A 71 9.53 19.29 10.20
CA GLN A 71 10.98 19.12 10.07
C GLN A 71 11.40 17.77 9.48
N GLN A 72 10.46 16.82 9.33
CA GLN A 72 10.77 15.48 8.84
C GLN A 72 10.71 15.41 7.31
N LYS A 73 11.63 14.62 6.73
CA LYS A 73 11.84 14.53 5.27
C LYS A 73 10.61 14.10 4.46
N TYR A 74 9.75 13.28 5.04
CA TYR A 74 8.61 12.66 4.34
C TYR A 74 7.29 13.11 4.95
N TYR A 75 7.21 14.40 5.25
CA TYR A 75 6.03 15.04 5.79
C TYR A 75 5.23 15.73 4.69
N CYS A 76 3.91 15.60 4.76
CA CYS A 76 2.97 16.19 3.83
C CYS A 76 2.27 17.39 4.47
N ASP A 77 2.64 18.60 4.05
CA ASP A 77 2.11 19.85 4.59
C ASP A 77 0.60 20.02 4.37
N SER A 78 0.06 19.50 3.28
CA SER A 78 -1.33 19.72 2.86
C SER A 78 -2.34 18.89 3.66
N CYS A 79 -1.91 17.74 4.21
CA CYS A 79 -2.77 16.88 5.02
C CYS A 79 -2.15 16.42 6.36
N ASP A 80 -1.03 17.02 6.78
CA ASP A 80 -0.36 16.75 8.07
C ASP A 80 -0.02 15.26 8.30
N VAL A 81 0.37 14.57 7.22
CA VAL A 81 0.73 13.14 7.26
C VAL A 81 2.24 12.99 7.22
N LEU A 82 2.78 12.24 8.19
CA LEU A 82 4.18 11.82 8.19
C LEU A 82 4.31 10.39 7.66
N CYS A 83 5.12 10.23 6.61
CA CYS A 83 5.51 8.94 6.07
C CYS A 83 6.90 8.54 6.58
N PHE A 84 7.20 7.24 6.60
CA PHE A 84 8.46 6.71 7.12
C PHE A 84 9.49 6.40 6.02
N SER A 85 9.10 6.50 4.75
CA SER A 85 9.97 6.20 3.62
C SER A 85 9.52 6.98 2.36
N PRO A 86 10.43 7.16 1.37
CA PRO A 86 10.11 7.86 0.14
C PRO A 86 9.05 7.14 -0.70
N LEU A 87 9.02 5.80 -0.66
CA LEU A 87 8.02 5.01 -1.39
C LEU A 87 6.61 5.30 -0.88
N PHE A 88 6.43 5.29 0.45
CA PHE A 88 5.13 5.56 1.07
C PHE A 88 4.72 7.02 0.86
N PHE A 89 5.66 7.96 0.94
CA PHE A 89 5.39 9.36 0.68
C PHE A 89 4.95 9.62 -0.78
N ASN A 90 5.67 9.04 -1.74
CA ASN A 90 5.32 9.16 -3.16
C ASN A 90 3.95 8.52 -3.45
N ASN A 91 3.66 7.35 -2.87
CA ASN A 91 2.37 6.70 -3.04
C ASN A 91 1.25 7.50 -2.36
N HIS A 92 1.51 8.09 -1.20
CA HIS A 92 0.60 8.99 -0.53
C HIS A 92 0.23 10.19 -1.41
N ASN A 93 1.22 10.86 -2.00
CA ASN A 93 1.00 12.03 -2.84
C ASN A 93 0.25 11.68 -4.15
N LYS A 94 0.41 10.45 -4.66
CA LYS A 94 -0.32 9.95 -5.83
C LYS A 94 -1.69 9.38 -5.51
N ASN A 95 -2.05 9.25 -4.23
CA ASN A 95 -3.29 8.61 -3.84
C ASN A 95 -4.48 9.52 -4.21
N ILE A 96 -5.51 8.96 -4.85
CA ILE A 96 -6.70 9.70 -5.30
C ILE A 96 -7.38 10.42 -4.13
N SER A 97 -7.48 9.80 -2.95
CA SER A 97 -8.08 10.44 -1.77
C SER A 97 -7.27 11.64 -1.29
N HIS A 98 -5.93 11.54 -1.33
CA HIS A 98 -5.07 12.68 -1.02
C HIS A 98 -5.30 13.83 -2.00
N LEU A 99 -5.17 13.56 -3.31
CA LEU A 99 -5.35 14.56 -4.37
C LEU A 99 -6.73 15.23 -4.29
N THR A 100 -7.78 14.43 -4.08
CA THR A 100 -9.16 14.93 -3.96
C THR A 100 -9.31 15.83 -2.74
N ASN A 101 -8.74 15.46 -1.59
CA ASN A 101 -8.84 16.26 -0.37
C ASN A 101 -8.04 17.57 -0.46
N VAL A 102 -6.89 17.55 -1.12
CA VAL A 102 -6.09 18.75 -1.38
C VAL A 102 -6.83 19.71 -2.31
N ALA A 103 -7.36 19.21 -3.43
CA ALA A 103 -8.15 20.02 -4.36
C ALA A 103 -9.39 20.62 -3.68
N LYS A 104 -10.12 19.81 -2.89
CA LYS A 104 -11.28 20.30 -2.11
C LYS A 104 -10.89 21.42 -1.15
N LYS A 105 -9.77 21.30 -0.42
CA LYS A 105 -9.29 22.36 0.46
C LYS A 105 -8.98 23.65 -0.30
N GLN A 106 -8.32 23.55 -1.46
CA GLN A 106 -7.98 24.71 -2.28
C GLN A 106 -9.22 25.45 -2.83
N ILE A 107 -10.33 24.74 -3.04
CA ILE A 107 -11.61 25.34 -3.46
C ILE A 107 -12.35 25.99 -2.28
N LEU A 108 -12.21 25.43 -1.07
CA LEU A 108 -12.90 25.89 0.14
C LEU A 108 -12.16 27.00 0.89
N GLU A 109 -10.84 27.11 0.72
CA GLU A 109 -10.04 28.18 1.30
C GLU A 109 -10.05 29.41 0.38
N PRO A 110 -10.24 30.63 0.91
CA PRO A 110 -10.14 31.85 0.10
C PRO A 110 -8.75 31.91 -0.55
N PRO A 111 -8.64 32.39 -1.81
CA PRO A 111 -7.38 32.39 -2.54
C PRO A 111 -6.31 33.13 -1.74
N ASN A 112 -5.20 32.45 -1.44
CA ASN A 112 -4.06 33.06 -0.77
C ASN A 112 -3.43 34.10 -1.71
N PRO A 113 -3.49 35.41 -1.39
CA PRO A 113 -3.01 36.46 -2.28
C PRO A 113 -1.48 36.42 -2.51
N GLU A 114 -0.72 35.70 -1.68
CA GLU A 114 0.74 35.58 -1.81
C GLU A 114 1.20 34.43 -2.73
N LYS A 115 0.32 33.48 -3.08
CA LYS A 115 0.63 32.40 -4.02
C LYS A 115 -0.08 32.67 -5.34
N GLN A 116 0.67 33.14 -6.34
CA GLN A 116 0.17 33.15 -7.72
C GLN A 116 -0.27 31.72 -8.09
N PRO A 117 -1.51 31.51 -8.56
CA PRO A 117 -1.93 30.19 -8.99
C PRO A 117 -1.02 29.75 -10.14
N GLU A 118 -0.45 28.56 -10.00
CA GLU A 118 0.32 27.91 -11.06
C GLU A 118 -0.66 27.65 -12.21
N ILE A 119 -0.64 28.50 -13.24
CA ILE A 119 -1.53 28.35 -14.40
C ILE A 119 -1.02 27.13 -15.17
N ILE A 120 -1.68 25.99 -15.00
CA ILE A 120 -1.41 24.79 -15.79
C ILE A 120 -1.79 25.11 -17.25
N PRO A 121 -0.89 24.95 -18.22
CA PRO A 121 -1.20 25.18 -19.63
C PRO A 121 -2.38 24.31 -20.07
N GLN A 122 -3.38 24.90 -20.72
CA GLN A 122 -4.57 24.19 -21.19
C GLN A 122 -4.21 22.98 -22.08
N GLU A 123 -3.19 23.12 -22.92
CA GLU A 123 -2.66 22.05 -23.77
C GLU A 123 -2.20 20.82 -22.96
N LEU A 124 -1.62 21.01 -21.76
CA LEU A 124 -1.22 19.91 -20.89
C LEU A 124 -2.43 19.16 -20.32
N ILE A 125 -3.49 19.91 -20.00
CA ILE A 125 -4.77 19.35 -19.52
C ILE A 125 -5.40 18.52 -20.64
N ASP A 126 -5.51 19.09 -21.84
CA ASP A 126 -6.14 18.45 -23.00
C ASP A 126 -5.38 17.18 -23.42
N ASN A 127 -4.05 17.20 -23.39
CA ASN A 127 -3.22 16.03 -23.62
C ASN A 127 -3.48 14.92 -22.60
N LYS A 128 -3.68 15.26 -21.31
CA LYS A 128 -4.03 14.27 -20.28
C LYS A 128 -5.44 13.73 -20.41
N ILE A 129 -6.41 14.57 -20.78
CA ILE A 129 -7.77 14.11 -21.11
C ILE A 129 -7.71 13.09 -22.24
N THR A 130 -6.96 13.39 -23.30
CA THR A 130 -6.81 12.51 -24.48
C THR A 130 -6.18 11.17 -24.11
N GLU A 131 -5.12 11.19 -23.29
CA GLU A 131 -4.49 9.97 -22.78
C GLU A 131 -5.45 9.11 -21.96
N ILE A 132 -6.24 9.72 -21.07
CA ILE A 132 -7.24 9.04 -20.26
C ILE A 132 -8.32 8.42 -21.15
N THR A 133 -8.86 9.18 -22.12
CA THR A 133 -9.88 8.69 -23.05
C THR A 133 -9.38 7.50 -23.86
N ASN A 134 -8.15 7.56 -24.37
CA ASN A 134 -7.55 6.45 -25.11
C ASN A 134 -7.34 5.20 -24.25
N ASN A 135 -6.94 5.37 -22.99
CA ASN A 135 -6.81 4.24 -22.06
C ASN A 135 -8.17 3.63 -21.72
N GLN A 136 -9.21 4.46 -21.56
CA GLN A 136 -10.58 3.98 -21.35
C GLN A 136 -11.08 3.15 -22.54
N LEU A 137 -10.86 3.62 -23.78
CA LEU A 137 -11.21 2.87 -24.99
C LEU A 137 -10.54 1.49 -25.06
N LYS A 138 -9.27 1.39 -24.64
CA LYS A 138 -8.56 0.10 -24.56
C LYS A 138 -9.18 -0.84 -23.53
N ILE A 139 -9.57 -0.31 -22.37
CA ILE A 139 -10.26 -1.08 -21.34
C ILE A 139 -11.60 -1.59 -21.87
N ASP A 140 -12.38 -0.72 -22.50
CA ASP A 140 -13.70 -1.08 -23.05
C ASP A 140 -13.58 -2.13 -24.17
N SER A 141 -12.55 -2.03 -25.02
CA SER A 141 -12.24 -3.06 -26.03
C SER A 141 -11.90 -4.40 -25.37
N ALA A 142 -11.05 -4.41 -24.34
CA ALA A 142 -10.70 -5.63 -23.62
C ALA A 142 -11.92 -6.25 -22.90
N LYS A 143 -12.80 -5.41 -22.32
CA LYS A 143 -14.09 -5.86 -21.75
C LYS A 143 -14.93 -6.57 -22.82
N LEU A 144 -15.03 -6.00 -24.03
CA LEU A 144 -15.79 -6.59 -25.13
C LEU A 144 -15.24 -7.96 -25.56
N GLU A 145 -13.92 -8.09 -25.68
CA GLU A 145 -13.28 -9.38 -26.00
C GLU A 145 -13.59 -10.44 -24.93
N ILE A 146 -13.53 -10.06 -23.65
CA ILE A 146 -13.89 -10.94 -22.54
C ILE A 146 -15.35 -11.39 -22.65
N TYR A 147 -16.29 -10.48 -22.94
CA TYR A 147 -17.70 -10.82 -23.17
C TYR A 147 -17.87 -11.84 -24.30
N MET A 148 -17.20 -11.64 -25.44
CA MET A 148 -17.25 -12.57 -26.56
C MET A 148 -16.69 -13.95 -26.21
N MET A 149 -15.60 -14.02 -25.43
CA MET A 149 -15.04 -15.29 -24.96
C MET A 149 -16.00 -16.03 -24.02
N ILE A 150 -16.64 -15.31 -23.09
CA ILE A 150 -17.64 -15.86 -22.17
C ILE A 150 -18.83 -16.42 -22.94
N ASP A 151 -19.37 -15.69 -23.91
CA ASP A 151 -20.50 -16.14 -24.72
C ASP A 151 -20.16 -17.39 -25.55
N ASN A 152 -18.97 -17.44 -26.13
CA ASN A 152 -18.48 -18.63 -26.84
C ASN A 152 -18.35 -19.85 -25.91
N LEU A 153 -17.84 -19.66 -24.70
CA LEU A 153 -17.75 -20.72 -23.69
C LEU A 153 -19.14 -21.19 -23.25
N ALA A 154 -20.06 -20.25 -23.01
CA ALA A 154 -21.45 -20.53 -22.65
C ALA A 154 -22.14 -21.39 -23.73
N ASN A 155 -21.98 -21.04 -25.01
CA ASN A 155 -22.53 -21.82 -26.13
C ASN A 155 -21.92 -23.22 -26.21
N LYS A 156 -20.60 -23.36 -26.08
CA LYS A 156 -19.93 -24.68 -26.04
C LYS A 156 -20.40 -25.56 -24.88
N ILE A 157 -20.70 -24.97 -23.72
CA ILE A 157 -21.25 -25.70 -22.57
C ILE A 157 -22.70 -26.13 -22.83
N LYS A 158 -23.52 -25.25 -23.45
CA LYS A 158 -24.90 -25.56 -23.84
C LYS A 158 -24.95 -26.80 -24.75
N ASP A 159 -24.10 -26.84 -25.77
CA ASP A 159 -24.01 -27.94 -26.73
C ASP A 159 -23.58 -29.27 -26.07
N LYS A 160 -22.64 -29.22 -25.13
CA LYS A 160 -22.14 -30.42 -24.44
C LYS A 160 -23.07 -30.96 -23.37
N THR A 161 -23.90 -30.12 -22.74
CA THR A 161 -24.67 -30.53 -21.55
C THR A 161 -26.16 -30.74 -21.78
N LYS A 162 -26.72 -30.35 -22.95
CA LYS A 162 -28.17 -30.38 -23.27
C LYS A 162 -29.08 -29.76 -22.17
N LYS A 163 -28.50 -28.99 -21.24
CA LYS A 163 -29.19 -28.36 -20.10
C LYS A 163 -28.96 -26.85 -20.15
N GLU A 164 -29.92 -26.12 -20.74
CA GLU A 164 -29.93 -24.65 -20.77
C GLU A 164 -29.77 -24.02 -19.38
N PHE A 165 -30.33 -24.66 -18.34
CA PHE A 165 -30.43 -24.11 -17.00
C PHE A 165 -29.09 -23.79 -16.31
N LYS A 166 -27.97 -24.44 -16.69
CA LYS A 166 -26.66 -24.16 -16.07
C LYS A 166 -25.92 -22.97 -16.70
N VAL A 167 -26.20 -22.66 -17.96
CA VAL A 167 -25.49 -21.61 -18.70
C VAL A 167 -25.99 -20.22 -18.29
N GLU A 168 -27.30 -20.06 -18.11
CA GLU A 168 -27.93 -18.82 -17.67
C GLU A 168 -27.41 -18.35 -16.30
N VAL A 169 -27.18 -19.29 -15.38
CA VAL A 169 -26.66 -19.02 -14.03
C VAL A 169 -25.21 -18.57 -14.08
N ILE A 170 -24.38 -19.20 -14.92
CA ILE A 170 -22.98 -18.80 -15.13
C ILE A 170 -22.90 -17.39 -15.72
N LYS A 171 -23.75 -17.08 -16.71
CA LYS A 171 -23.84 -15.73 -17.29
C LYS A 171 -24.17 -14.68 -16.22
N LYS A 172 -25.19 -14.92 -15.38
CA LYS A 172 -25.57 -14.00 -14.28
C LYS A 172 -24.47 -13.79 -13.25
N ILE A 173 -23.76 -14.84 -12.85
CA ILE A 173 -22.64 -14.74 -11.89
C ILE A 173 -21.51 -13.88 -12.47
N ILE A 174 -21.16 -14.10 -13.74
CA ILE A 174 -20.08 -13.34 -14.39
C ILE A 174 -20.49 -11.87 -14.60
N THR A 175 -21.70 -11.59 -15.06
CA THR A 175 -22.21 -10.21 -15.16
C THR A 175 -22.16 -9.49 -13.81
N SER A 176 -22.53 -10.16 -12.72
CA SER A 176 -22.48 -9.59 -11.37
C SER A 176 -21.05 -9.35 -10.86
N MET A 177 -20.09 -10.21 -11.20
CA MET A 177 -18.68 -10.01 -10.85
C MET A 177 -18.05 -8.85 -11.63
N LEU A 178 -18.50 -8.60 -12.86
CA LEU A 178 -18.01 -7.51 -13.70
C LEU A 178 -18.60 -6.15 -13.32
N THR A 179 -19.86 -6.07 -12.88
CA THR A 179 -20.44 -4.82 -12.32
C THR A 179 -19.76 -4.34 -11.04
N LEU A 180 -18.98 -5.20 -10.38
CA LEU A 180 -18.16 -4.83 -9.22
C LEU A 180 -16.78 -4.26 -9.61
N LEU A 181 -16.44 -4.24 -10.91
CA LEU A 181 -15.19 -3.70 -11.46
C LEU A 181 -15.38 -2.32 -12.13
N ASP A 182 -16.61 -1.82 -12.22
CA ASP A 182 -16.94 -0.45 -12.62
C ASP A 182 -16.94 0.50 -11.41
#